data_AF-A0A2G6NUD9-F1
#
_entry.id   AF-A0A2G6NUD9-F1
#
_cell.length_a   1.000
_cell.length_b   1.000
_cell.length_c   1.000
_cell.angle_alpha   90.00
_cell.angle_beta   90.00
_cell.angle_gamma   90.00
#
_symmetry.space_group_name_H-M   'P 1'
#
loop_
_entity.id
_entity.type
_entity.pdbx_description
1 polymer ?
#
loop_
_entity_poly.entity_id
_entity_poly.type
_entity_poly.pdbx_seq_one_letter_code
_entity_poly.pdbx_strand_id
1 'polypeptide(L)'
;MKEYTSINDFQASLMRCGDVDGDGRNEIVLNSGKIVDAQTGSVEWEEEALFTYLELLDIDGDGILEVITENGLAGPLKVYDMDYGNEVRFQ
;
A
#
# COMPACT_ATOMS: atom_id res chain seq x y z
N MET A 1 -2.63 -24.96 -14.19
CA MET A 1 -2.14 -23.67 -13.68
C MET A 1 -3.01 -22.59 -14.29
N LYS A 2 -3.49 -21.62 -13.51
CA LYS A 2 -4.13 -20.42 -14.05
C LYS A 2 -3.16 -19.26 -13.84
N GLU A 3 -2.98 -18.47 -14.87
CA GLU A 3 -2.19 -17.24 -14.83
C GLU A 3 -3.17 -16.08 -14.93
N TYR A 4 -2.95 -15.06 -14.10
CA TYR A 4 -3.73 -13.84 -14.09
C TYR A 4 -2.78 -12.68 -14.37
N THR A 5 -3.19 -11.79 -15.26
CA THR A 5 -2.44 -10.58 -15.61
C THR A 5 -3.40 -9.41 -15.47
N SER A 6 -2.93 -8.35 -14.83
CA SER A 6 -3.66 -7.09 -14.80
C SER A 6 -3.91 -6.59 -16.21
N ILE A 7 -5.06 -5.95 -16.44
CA ILE A 7 -5.33 -5.21 -17.68
C ILE A 7 -4.59 -3.86 -17.75
N ASN A 8 -4.15 -3.38 -16.59
CA ASN A 8 -3.38 -2.14 -16.42
C ASN A 8 -1.90 -2.46 -16.19
N ASP A 9 -1.03 -1.68 -16.81
CA ASP A 9 0.40 -1.72 -16.52
C ASP A 9 0.69 -0.93 -15.24
N PHE A 10 1.36 -1.56 -14.29
CA PHE A 10 1.82 -0.93 -13.06
C PHE A 10 3.34 -0.84 -13.06
N GLN A 11 3.87 0.37 -12.95
CA GLN A 11 5.30 0.61 -12.76
C GLN A 11 5.61 0.62 -11.28
N ALA A 12 6.43 -0.32 -10.82
CA ALA A 12 6.88 -0.41 -9.44
C ALA A 12 8.21 -1.18 -9.37
N SER A 13 9.03 -0.85 -8.37
CA SER A 13 10.26 -1.60 -8.06
C SER A 13 10.15 -2.36 -6.73
N LEU A 14 9.16 -2.03 -5.91
CA LEU A 14 8.86 -2.71 -4.65
C LEU A 14 7.34 -2.95 -4.55
N MET A 15 6.97 -4.08 -3.99
CA MET A 15 5.59 -4.45 -3.70
C MET A 15 5.46 -5.09 -2.31
N ARG A 16 4.28 -4.94 -1.71
CA ARG A 16 3.81 -5.69 -0.54
C ARG A 16 2.37 -6.16 -0.79
N CYS A 17 1.95 -7.16 -0.02
CA CYS A 17 0.58 -7.69 -0.10
C CYS A 17 0.02 -7.88 1.29
N GLY A 18 -1.24 -7.49 1.49
CA GLY A 18 -1.95 -7.62 2.76
C GLY A 18 -3.27 -6.87 2.70
N ASP A 19 -4.14 -7.17 3.65
CA ASP A 19 -5.44 -6.52 3.84
C ASP A 19 -5.21 -5.12 4.44
N VAL A 20 -5.34 -4.11 3.61
CA VAL A 20 -5.12 -2.71 3.99
C VAL A 20 -6.41 -1.91 4.00
N ASP A 21 -7.56 -2.48 3.61
CA ASP A 21 -8.85 -1.78 3.63
C ASP A 21 -9.89 -2.44 4.55
N GLY A 22 -9.55 -3.58 5.16
CA GLY A 22 -10.34 -4.29 6.15
C GLY A 22 -11.46 -5.15 5.56
N ASP A 23 -11.47 -5.41 4.26
CA ASP A 23 -12.53 -6.22 3.61
C ASP A 23 -12.33 -7.75 3.75
N GLY A 24 -11.18 -8.17 4.32
CA GLY A 24 -10.79 -9.56 4.50
C GLY A 24 -10.09 -10.17 3.28
N ARG A 25 -9.75 -9.37 2.27
CA ARG A 25 -8.96 -9.74 1.10
C ARG A 25 -7.65 -8.95 1.13
N ASN A 26 -6.72 -9.37 0.28
CA ASN A 26 -5.42 -8.72 0.22
C ASN A 26 -5.35 -7.81 -0.99
N GLU A 27 -4.69 -6.68 -0.79
CA GLU A 27 -4.34 -5.74 -1.84
C GLU A 27 -2.87 -5.92 -2.22
N ILE A 28 -2.50 -5.37 -3.36
CA ILE A 28 -1.13 -5.19 -3.81
C ILE A 28 -0.76 -3.73 -3.62
N VAL A 29 0.14 -3.46 -2.69
CA VAL A 29 0.65 -2.12 -2.41
C VAL A 29 1.96 -1.93 -3.16
N LEU A 30 2.02 -0.90 -4.00
CA LEU A 30 3.15 -0.61 -4.87
C LEU A 30 3.87 0.65 -4.40
N ASN A 31 5.20 0.64 -4.52
CA ASN A 31 5.98 1.83 -4.14
C ASN A 31 5.79 3.04 -5.06
N SER A 32 5.05 2.91 -6.16
CA SER A 32 4.55 4.03 -6.96
C SER A 32 3.35 4.74 -6.35
N GLY A 33 2.96 4.38 -5.13
CA GLY A 33 1.85 5.00 -4.41
C GLY A 33 0.47 4.42 -4.75
N LYS A 34 0.40 3.34 -5.55
CA LYS A 34 -0.86 2.67 -5.90
C LYS A 34 -1.14 1.50 -4.98
N ILE A 35 -2.40 1.35 -4.58
CA ILE A 35 -2.96 0.17 -3.91
C ILE A 35 -4.00 -0.45 -4.85
N VAL A 36 -3.85 -1.76 -5.09
CA VAL A 36 -4.62 -2.49 -6.11
C VAL A 36 -5.27 -3.72 -5.49
N ASP A 37 -6.59 -3.85 -5.61
CA ASP A 37 -7.33 -5.06 -5.24
C ASP A 37 -6.74 -6.27 -5.99
N ALA A 38 -6.24 -7.29 -5.27
CA ALA A 38 -5.58 -8.42 -5.89
C ALA A 38 -6.54 -9.36 -6.67
N GLN A 39 -7.84 -9.29 -6.39
CA GLN A 39 -8.87 -10.10 -7.04
C GLN A 39 -9.47 -9.40 -8.27
N THR A 40 -9.73 -8.09 -8.19
CA THR A 40 -10.37 -7.33 -9.27
C THR A 40 -9.36 -6.58 -10.15
N GLY A 41 -8.18 -6.26 -9.63
CA GLY A 41 -7.18 -5.43 -10.31
C GLY A 41 -7.53 -3.93 -10.35
N SER A 42 -8.56 -3.53 -9.60
CA SER A 42 -8.98 -2.14 -9.45
C SER A 42 -7.98 -1.37 -8.59
N VAL A 43 -7.70 -0.11 -8.95
CA VAL A 43 -6.94 0.78 -8.07
C VAL A 43 -7.91 1.36 -7.04
N GLU A 44 -7.63 1.16 -5.76
CA GLU A 44 -8.47 1.59 -4.64
C GLU A 44 -7.95 2.86 -3.99
N TRP A 45 -6.64 3.08 -4.07
CA TRP A 45 -5.98 4.28 -3.59
C TRP A 45 -4.74 4.63 -4.42
N GLU A 46 -4.44 5.92 -4.52
CA GLU A 46 -3.28 6.43 -5.24
C GLU A 46 -2.75 7.73 -4.62
N GLU A 47 -1.43 7.79 -4.43
CA GLU A 47 -0.68 9.03 -4.20
C GLU A 47 0.43 9.17 -5.26
N GLU A 48 0.68 10.40 -5.72
CA GLU A 48 1.83 10.68 -6.58
C GLU A 48 3.15 10.65 -5.79
N ALA A 49 3.66 9.46 -5.54
CA ALA A 49 4.92 9.24 -4.81
C ALA A 49 5.72 8.07 -5.38
N LEU A 50 7.04 8.08 -5.14
CA LEU A 50 7.90 6.92 -5.37
C LEU A 50 8.67 6.60 -4.10
N PHE A 51 8.12 5.67 -3.32
CA PHE A 51 8.69 5.30 -2.04
C PHE A 51 9.97 4.47 -2.23
N THR A 52 11.00 4.82 -1.45
CA THR A 52 12.27 4.08 -1.41
C THR A 52 12.18 2.89 -0.46
N TYR A 53 11.35 3.00 0.57
CA TYR A 53 10.99 1.92 1.48
C TYR A 53 9.48 1.77 1.56
N LEU A 54 9.02 0.53 1.68
CA LEU A 54 7.62 0.14 1.75
C LEU A 54 7.50 -1.10 2.64
N GLU A 55 6.69 -1.02 3.70
CA GLU A 55 6.34 -2.14 4.58
C GLU A 55 4.87 -2.05 5.01
N LEU A 56 4.29 -3.17 5.43
CA LEU A 56 2.93 -3.24 5.98
C LEU A 56 2.99 -3.78 7.41
N LEU A 57 2.29 -3.14 8.33
CA LEU A 57 2.20 -3.56 9.73
C LEU A 57 0.93 -2.99 10.34
N ASP A 58 0.17 -3.85 11.02
CA ASP A 58 -0.91 -3.48 11.93
C ASP A 58 -0.30 -2.85 13.20
N ILE A 59 -0.31 -1.52 13.26
CA ILE A 59 0.33 -0.72 14.31
C ILE A 59 -0.61 -0.50 15.49
N ASP A 60 -1.91 -0.31 15.22
CA ASP A 60 -2.89 0.06 16.24
C ASP A 60 -3.70 -1.13 16.78
N GLY A 61 -3.61 -2.30 16.15
CA GLY A 61 -4.15 -3.57 16.60
C GLY A 61 -5.60 -3.81 16.20
N ASP A 62 -6.11 -3.12 15.17
CA ASP A 62 -7.48 -3.25 14.72
C ASP A 62 -7.68 -4.39 13.68
N GLY A 63 -6.57 -4.90 13.13
CA GLY A 63 -6.52 -5.99 12.16
C GLY A 63 -6.43 -5.55 10.70
N ILE A 64 -6.36 -4.24 10.43
CA ILE A 64 -6.11 -3.63 9.14
C ILE A 64 -4.64 -3.21 9.10
N LEU A 65 -3.94 -3.48 7.99
CA LEU A 65 -2.51 -3.17 7.90
C LEU A 65 -2.29 -1.72 7.45
N GLU A 66 -1.51 -0.95 8.21
CA GLU A 66 -1.04 0.36 7.76
C GLU A 66 0.13 0.28 6.77
N VAL A 67 0.21 1.29 5.89
CA VAL A 67 1.28 1.41 4.90
C VAL A 67 2.39 2.30 5.44
N ILE A 68 3.57 1.71 5.68
CA ILE A 68 4.76 2.41 6.17
C ILE A 68 5.66 2.73 4.99
N THR A 69 6.00 4.01 4.81
CA THR A 69 6.82 4.45 3.68
C THR A 69 7.89 5.47 4.08
N GLU A 70 8.91 5.55 3.24
CA GLU A 70 9.90 6.64 3.28
C GLU A 70 10.19 7.07 1.83
N ASN A 71 10.22 8.37 1.58
CA ASN A 71 10.50 8.95 0.27
C ASN A 71 11.90 9.59 0.23
N GLY A 72 12.81 8.98 -0.53
CA GLY A 72 14.20 9.44 -0.69
C GLY A 72 15.10 9.09 0.50
N LEU A 73 16.37 9.49 0.44
CA LEU A 73 17.40 9.12 1.42
C LEU A 73 17.32 9.88 2.77
N ALA A 74 16.40 10.85 2.89
CA ALA A 74 16.28 11.72 4.07
C ALA A 74 14.83 12.25 4.28
N GLY A 75 13.84 11.59 3.67
CA GLY A 75 12.43 11.93 3.90
C GLY A 75 11.99 11.48 5.29
N PRO A 76 10.93 12.08 5.86
CA PRO A 76 10.33 11.53 7.06
C PRO A 76 9.76 10.14 6.76
N LEU A 77 9.81 9.26 7.76
CA LEU A 77 8.95 8.09 7.81
C LEU A 77 7.50 8.56 7.82
N LYS A 78 6.67 7.99 6.96
CA LYS A 78 5.22 8.20 6.93
C LYS A 78 4.53 6.88 7.19
N VAL A 79 3.36 6.99 7.83
CA VAL A 79 2.45 5.87 7.98
C VAL A 79 1.08 6.33 7.51
N TYR A 80 0.49 5.54 6.64
CA TYR A 80 -0.85 5.75 6.14
C TYR A 80 -1.75 4.77 6.86
N ASP A 81 -2.60 5.34 7.71
CA ASP A 81 -3.71 4.65 8.32
C ASP A 81 -4.83 4.62 7.27
N MET A 82 -5.08 3.41 6.79
CA MET A 82 -5.94 3.17 5.65
C MET A 82 -7.42 3.13 6.04
N ASP A 83 -7.74 3.01 7.32
CA ASP A 83 -9.11 3.04 7.84
C ASP A 83 -9.76 4.40 7.60
N TYR A 84 -8.96 5.45 7.77
CA TYR A 84 -9.40 6.84 7.64
C TYR A 84 -8.97 7.47 6.32
N GLY A 85 -8.19 6.78 5.50
CA GLY A 85 -7.62 7.29 4.25
C GLY A 85 -6.73 8.52 4.42
N ASN A 86 -6.05 8.64 5.57
CA ASN A 86 -5.23 9.82 5.91
C ASN A 86 -3.81 9.43 6.40
N GLU A 87 -2.84 10.30 6.13
CA GLU A 87 -1.47 10.19 6.67
C GLU A 87 -1.47 10.49 8.18
N VAL A 88 -0.86 9.59 8.97
CA VAL A 88 -0.59 9.79 10.41
C VAL A 88 0.89 10.12 10.59
N ARG A 89 1.19 11.15 11.41
CA ARG A 89 2.55 11.54 11.78
C ARG A 89 2.81 11.24 13.24
N PHE A 90 3.87 10.49 13.52
CA PHE A 90 4.36 10.28 14.89
C PHE A 90 5.37 11.38 15.27
N GLN A 91 5.37 11.79 16.55
CA GLN A 91 6.39 12.68 17.14
C GLN A 91 7.32 11.89 18.06
#